data_AF-A0A1M5DVU4-F1
#
_entry.id   AF-A0A1M5DVU4-F1
#
_cell.length_a   1.000
_cell.length_b   1.000
_cell.length_c   1.000
_cell.angle_alpha   90.00
_cell.angle_beta   90.00
_cell.angle_gamma   90.00
#
_symmetry.space_group_name_H-M   'P 1'
#
loop_
_entity.id
_entity.type
_entity.pdbx_description
1 polymer ?
#
loop_
_entity_poly.entity_id
_entity_poly.type
_entity_poly.pdbx_seq_one_letter_code
_entity_poly.pdbx_strand_id
1 'polypeptide(L)'
;MAWSYRKRIKVIPGVHLNISKRGISTSIGVKGASINFSKSGTRLNTHVLGFSNSFQLSGSNSRSKSRSNLNLSPVQPSQPNVNIPVFFEDTIFSADVHEITSQNMQGIKEAIILAQKQKAELTADLKKIKRTLSFTKTKKILGYLFIYGLINKNIIPQLNTDITAQQEAIDSTNDMIEKCYVNLEVDFDNDIRSKFEDVYECFKKLTGSKKIWDITSAHFQDRVAARSSASKLVSRKEVKFSLKSLPYIKSDYPALYLKNANGADLYFYPTFVVMYTNDNHFGIIGIDELKLYHSSLRFTEESEVPADTKIIDRTWAKVNKNGTRDKRFKSNYQIPVVRYGHIKMNTDTGLNEEYQFSNYELAEQFGKAFKIYQSEFLSKVF
;
A
#
# COMPACT_ATOMS: atom_id res chain seq x y z
N MET A 1 -3.55 -38.96 -6.09
CA MET A 1 -3.49 -37.85 -7.07
C MET A 1 -3.72 -36.55 -6.32
N ALA A 2 -2.65 -35.87 -5.89
CA ALA A 2 -2.79 -34.61 -5.15
C ALA A 2 -2.93 -33.47 -6.15
N TRP A 3 -4.14 -32.91 -6.29
CA TRP A 3 -4.38 -31.72 -7.10
C TRP A 3 -3.70 -30.52 -6.40
N SER A 4 -2.64 -29.97 -6.99
CA SER A 4 -2.00 -28.76 -6.45
C SER A 4 -2.69 -27.51 -7.02
N TYR A 5 -3.31 -26.71 -6.15
CA TYR A 5 -3.85 -25.41 -6.54
C TYR A 5 -2.70 -24.43 -6.85
N ARG A 6 -2.71 -23.89 -8.06
CA ARG A 6 -1.83 -22.82 -8.52
C ARG A 6 -2.62 -21.88 -9.42
N LYS A 7 -2.69 -20.60 -9.05
CA LYS A 7 -3.19 -19.52 -9.90
C LYS A 7 -2.07 -18.63 -10.38
N ARG A 8 -2.19 -18.12 -11.61
CA ARG A 8 -1.22 -17.23 -12.24
C ARG A 8 -1.96 -16.02 -12.78
N ILE A 9 -1.73 -14.87 -12.15
CA ILE A 9 -2.25 -13.58 -12.57
C ILE A 9 -1.22 -12.92 -13.48
N LYS A 10 -1.66 -12.47 -14.66
CA LYS A 10 -0.82 -11.69 -15.58
C LYS A 10 -0.92 -10.21 -15.17
N VAL A 11 0.21 -9.60 -14.88
CA VAL A 11 0.30 -8.22 -14.38
C VAL A 11 0.63 -7.26 -15.53
N ILE A 12 1.66 -7.61 -16.30
CA ILE A 12 2.02 -7.00 -17.60
C ILE A 12 2.64 -8.10 -18.49
N PRO A 13 2.84 -7.88 -19.81
CA PRO A 13 3.58 -8.84 -20.63
C PRO A 13 4.94 -9.18 -20.03
N GLY A 14 5.17 -10.47 -19.78
CA GLY A 14 6.41 -10.97 -19.17
C GLY A 14 6.49 -10.91 -17.64
N VAL A 15 5.49 -10.35 -16.95
CA VAL A 15 5.44 -10.35 -15.47
C VAL A 15 4.17 -11.03 -14.97
N HIS A 16 4.35 -12.02 -14.11
CA HIS A 16 3.28 -12.85 -13.59
C HIS A 16 3.36 -13.01 -12.09
N LEU A 17 2.23 -12.80 -11.42
CA LEU A 17 2.03 -13.11 -10.02
C LEU A 17 1.51 -14.54 -9.90
N ASN A 18 2.23 -15.40 -9.18
CA ASN A 18 1.85 -16.78 -8.94
C ASN A 18 1.37 -16.91 -7.50
N ILE A 19 0.22 -17.53 -7.33
CA ILE A 19 -0.44 -17.78 -6.05
C ILE A 19 -0.55 -19.31 -5.93
N SER A 20 0.02 -19.89 -4.88
CA SER A 20 0.09 -21.35 -4.71
C SER A 20 0.12 -21.72 -3.24
N LYS A 21 0.01 -23.02 -2.92
CA LYS A 21 0.19 -23.58 -1.56
C LYS A 21 1.48 -23.21 -0.80
N ARG A 22 2.43 -22.57 -1.48
CA ARG A 22 3.72 -22.17 -0.89
C ARG A 22 3.82 -20.65 -0.68
N GLY A 23 2.74 -19.90 -0.89
CA GLY A 23 2.74 -18.43 -0.87
C GLY A 23 2.67 -17.78 -2.24
N ILE A 24 2.81 -16.46 -2.24
CA ILE A 24 2.86 -15.62 -3.44
C ILE A 24 4.30 -15.53 -3.99
N SER A 25 4.46 -15.57 -5.31
CA SER A 25 5.75 -15.34 -5.98
C SER A 25 5.58 -14.54 -7.28
N THR A 26 6.52 -13.66 -7.61
CA THR A 26 6.50 -12.91 -8.87
C THR A 26 7.54 -13.47 -9.83
N SER A 27 7.12 -13.79 -11.06
CA SER A 27 8.01 -14.21 -12.13
C SER A 27 8.11 -13.14 -13.21
N ILE A 28 9.33 -12.74 -13.54
CA ILE A 28 9.66 -11.79 -14.61
C ILE A 28 10.48 -12.51 -15.67
N GLY A 29 10.06 -12.44 -16.94
CA GLY A 29 10.85 -12.93 -18.06
C GLY A 29 10.05 -13.30 -19.29
N VAL A 30 10.77 -13.73 -20.31
CA VAL A 30 10.23 -14.17 -21.60
C VAL A 30 10.29 -15.70 -21.71
N LYS A 31 9.63 -16.27 -22.72
CA LYS A 31 9.70 -17.70 -22.98
C LYS A 31 11.15 -18.11 -23.24
N GLY A 32 11.73 -18.92 -22.35
CA GLY A 32 13.12 -19.38 -22.44
C GLY A 32 14.04 -18.86 -21.33
N ALA A 33 13.73 -17.73 -20.70
CA ALA A 33 14.51 -17.21 -19.56
C ALA A 33 13.62 -16.37 -18.63
N SER A 34 13.57 -16.75 -17.35
CA SER A 34 12.78 -16.03 -16.35
C SER A 34 13.43 -16.04 -14.97
N ILE A 35 13.18 -15.00 -14.20
CA ILE A 35 13.56 -14.87 -12.80
C ILE A 35 12.29 -14.98 -11.96
N ASN A 36 12.32 -15.74 -10.87
CA ASN A 36 11.22 -15.91 -9.94
C ASN A 36 11.62 -15.43 -8.54
N PHE A 37 10.86 -14.49 -8.01
CA PHE A 37 11.02 -13.88 -6.69
C PHE A 37 9.99 -14.47 -5.75
N SER A 38 10.44 -15.05 -4.64
CA SER A 38 9.58 -15.66 -3.61
C SER A 38 10.13 -15.36 -2.23
N LYS A 39 9.33 -15.60 -1.18
CA LYS A 39 9.79 -15.54 0.21
C LYS A 39 10.99 -16.47 0.50
N SER A 40 11.15 -17.56 -0.28
CA SER A 40 12.27 -18.50 -0.14
C SER A 40 13.56 -18.06 -0.85
N GLY A 41 13.54 -16.91 -1.54
CA GLY A 41 14.64 -16.42 -2.35
C GLY A 41 14.33 -16.32 -3.84
N THR A 42 15.33 -15.88 -4.60
CA THR A 42 15.26 -15.61 -6.03
C THR A 42 15.85 -16.77 -6.84
N ARG A 43 15.15 -17.22 -7.89
CA ARG A 43 15.60 -18.29 -8.78
C ARG A 43 15.60 -17.84 -10.24
N LEU A 44 16.61 -18.23 -11.00
CA LEU A 44 16.72 -18.05 -12.44
C LEU A 44 16.40 -19.36 -13.14
N ASN A 45 15.40 -19.36 -14.02
CA ASN A 45 15.00 -20.51 -14.83
C ASN A 45 15.35 -20.24 -16.28
N THR A 46 16.08 -21.16 -16.93
CA THR A 46 16.40 -21.13 -18.36
C THR A 46 15.86 -22.37 -19.03
N HIS A 47 15.20 -22.19 -20.17
CA HIS A 47 14.60 -23.25 -20.96
C HIS A 47 15.12 -23.12 -22.39
N VAL A 48 15.99 -24.04 -22.79
CA VAL A 48 16.58 -24.07 -24.13
C VAL A 48 16.34 -25.45 -24.72
N LEU A 49 15.65 -25.51 -25.86
CA LEU A 49 15.47 -26.74 -26.66
C LEU A 49 14.94 -27.95 -25.85
N GLY A 50 14.01 -27.71 -24.91
CA GLY A 50 13.42 -28.76 -24.07
C GLY A 50 14.19 -29.07 -22.78
N PHE A 51 15.40 -28.53 -22.60
CA PHE A 51 16.15 -28.62 -21.36
C PHE A 51 15.83 -27.43 -20.45
N SER A 52 15.40 -27.72 -19.22
CA SER A 52 15.14 -26.73 -18.19
C SER A 52 16.22 -26.76 -17.12
N ASN A 53 16.86 -25.61 -16.86
CA ASN A 53 17.77 -25.41 -15.73
C ASN A 53 17.18 -24.38 -14.76
N SER A 54 17.39 -24.58 -13.46
CA SER A 54 16.97 -23.64 -12.41
C SER A 54 18.13 -23.42 -11.44
N PHE A 55 18.57 -22.16 -11.31
CA PHE A 55 19.66 -21.75 -10.43
C PHE A 55 19.14 -20.81 -9.34
N GLN A 56 19.50 -21.07 -8.08
CA GLN A 56 19.10 -20.22 -6.96
C GLN A 56 20.14 -19.10 -6.78
N LEU A 57 19.68 -17.85 -6.93
CA LEU A 57 20.50 -16.64 -6.82
C LEU A 57 20.58 -16.12 -5.39
N SER A 58 19.53 -16.35 -4.60
CA SER A 58 19.46 -15.94 -3.19
C SER A 58 18.52 -16.84 -2.39
N GLY A 59 18.69 -16.88 -1.07
CA GLY A 59 17.88 -17.68 -0.13
C GLY A 59 18.73 -18.62 0.73
N SER A 60 18.23 -18.97 1.91
CA SER A 60 18.94 -19.86 2.84
C SER A 60 19.00 -21.28 2.28
N ASN A 61 20.20 -21.71 1.90
CA ASN A 61 20.45 -23.07 1.49
C ASN A 61 20.58 -23.92 2.76
N SER A 62 19.55 -24.67 3.15
CA SER A 62 19.63 -25.58 4.32
C SER A 62 20.53 -26.81 4.09
N ARG A 63 21.44 -26.75 3.11
CA ARG A 63 22.30 -27.87 2.69
C ARG A 63 23.81 -27.71 2.97
N SER A 64 24.23 -26.78 3.83
CA SER A 64 25.60 -26.82 4.37
C SER A 64 25.64 -26.67 5.89
N LYS A 65 25.13 -27.66 6.62
CA LYS A 65 25.62 -27.92 7.98
C LYS A 65 26.96 -28.66 7.86
N SER A 66 28.02 -27.89 7.62
CA SER A 66 29.36 -28.33 7.99
C SER A 66 29.38 -28.44 9.52
N ARG A 67 29.61 -29.65 10.02
CA ARG A 67 29.88 -29.91 11.44
C ARG A 67 31.21 -29.22 11.79
N SER A 68 31.16 -28.07 12.44
CA SER A 68 32.27 -27.62 13.27
C SER A 68 31.88 -27.76 14.73
N ASN A 69 32.77 -28.42 15.46
CA ASN A 69 32.58 -28.93 16.80
C ASN A 69 32.33 -27.81 17.83
N LEU A 70 31.45 -28.13 18.77
CA LEU A 70 31.30 -27.45 20.05
C LEU A 70 32.65 -27.45 20.78
N ASN A 71 33.14 -26.27 21.14
CA ASN A 71 34.00 -26.10 22.31
C ASN A 71 33.36 -25.06 23.23
N LEU A 72 32.91 -25.56 24.37
CA LEU A 72 32.40 -24.83 25.52
C LEU A 72 33.58 -24.29 26.34
N SER A 73 33.46 -23.05 26.82
CA SER A 73 34.21 -22.47 27.95
C SER A 73 33.60 -21.10 28.32
N PRO A 74 33.74 -20.60 29.56
CA PRO A 74 32.66 -20.69 30.55
C PRO A 74 32.06 -19.33 30.96
N VAL A 75 30.91 -19.45 31.62
CA VAL A 75 30.12 -18.38 32.24
C VAL A 75 30.93 -17.59 33.29
N GLN A 76 30.84 -16.26 33.24
CA GLN A 76 31.17 -15.36 34.35
C GLN A 76 29.92 -14.58 34.81
N PRO A 77 29.84 -14.21 36.10
CA PRO A 77 28.57 -13.90 36.78
C PRO A 77 28.08 -12.47 36.56
N SER A 78 26.76 -12.35 36.48
CA SER A 78 25.97 -11.12 36.39
C SER A 78 26.08 -10.23 37.63
N GLN A 79 26.32 -8.93 37.41
CA GLN A 79 26.03 -7.85 38.36
C GLN A 79 24.55 -7.43 38.24
N PRO A 80 23.88 -7.01 39.33
CA PRO A 80 22.47 -6.68 39.32
C PRO A 80 22.22 -5.36 38.58
N ASN A 81 21.54 -5.42 37.43
CA ASN A 81 21.07 -4.22 36.74
C ASN A 81 19.98 -3.55 37.58
N VAL A 82 20.24 -2.31 37.97
CA VAL A 82 19.26 -1.38 38.53
C VAL A 82 18.18 -1.17 37.46
N ASN A 83 16.95 -1.59 37.77
CA ASN A 83 15.77 -1.30 36.96
C ASN A 83 15.53 0.23 36.93
N ILE A 84 16.10 0.90 35.94
CA ILE A 84 15.57 2.17 35.46
C ILE A 84 14.36 1.79 34.58
N PRO A 85 13.13 2.23 34.90
CA PRO A 85 12.03 2.07 33.95
C PRO A 85 12.37 2.93 32.73
N VAL A 86 12.81 2.29 31.65
CA VAL A 86 12.94 2.91 30.34
C VAL A 86 11.52 3.27 29.91
N PHE A 87 11.20 4.56 29.94
CA PHE A 87 9.99 5.09 29.32
C PHE A 87 10.14 4.90 27.81
N PHE A 88 9.53 3.85 27.27
CA PHE A 88 9.48 3.66 25.83
C PHE A 88 8.53 4.70 25.22
N GLU A 89 9.10 5.63 24.47
CA GLU A 89 8.36 6.41 23.48
C GLU A 89 8.12 5.51 22.27
N ASP A 90 6.93 4.91 22.17
CA ASP A 90 6.55 4.17 20.97
C ASP A 90 6.01 5.17 19.93
N THR A 91 6.89 5.67 19.06
CA THR A 91 6.48 6.35 17.84
C THR A 91 5.88 5.33 16.89
N ILE A 92 4.68 5.62 16.35
CA ILE A 92 4.00 4.73 15.40
C ILE A 92 4.30 5.29 14.02
N PHE A 93 5.39 4.79 13.43
CA PHE A 93 5.83 5.16 12.10
C PHE A 93 6.35 3.92 11.37
N SER A 94 6.09 3.86 10.08
CA SER A 94 6.64 2.83 9.21
C SER A 94 8.11 3.10 8.87
N ALA A 95 8.89 2.06 8.60
CA ALA A 95 10.27 2.19 8.09
C ALA A 95 10.35 2.92 6.72
N ASP A 96 11.56 3.10 6.16
CA ASP A 96 11.68 3.70 4.83
C ASP A 96 10.95 2.85 3.77
N VAL A 97 10.14 3.51 2.96
CA VAL A 97 9.30 2.94 1.92
C VAL A 97 10.09 2.05 0.93
N HIS A 98 11.37 2.33 0.71
CA HIS A 98 12.21 1.50 -0.15
C HIS A 98 12.52 0.12 0.43
N GLU A 99 12.63 0.01 1.75
CA GLU A 99 12.96 -1.23 2.47
C GLU A 99 11.74 -2.11 2.75
N ILE A 100 10.53 -1.52 2.75
CA ILE A 100 9.29 -2.22 3.14
C ILE A 100 8.75 -3.17 2.04
N THR A 101 9.34 -3.18 0.85
CA THR A 101 8.85 -4.02 -0.26
C THR A 101 9.03 -5.51 0.05
N SER A 102 7.94 -6.27 0.06
CA SER A 102 7.96 -7.72 0.23
C SER A 102 8.80 -8.38 -0.87
N GLN A 103 9.63 -9.35 -0.51
CA GLN A 103 10.55 -9.99 -1.46
C GLN A 103 9.84 -10.61 -2.67
N ASN A 104 8.67 -11.21 -2.44
CA ASN A 104 7.83 -11.77 -3.49
C ASN A 104 7.19 -10.70 -4.40
N MET A 105 7.14 -9.44 -3.99
CA MET A 105 6.53 -8.31 -4.72
C MET A 105 7.54 -7.50 -5.54
N GLN A 106 8.85 -7.77 -5.41
CA GLN A 106 9.88 -7.00 -6.13
C GLN A 106 9.62 -6.93 -7.63
N GLY A 107 9.17 -8.04 -8.24
CA GLY A 107 8.90 -8.02 -9.68
C GLY A 107 7.69 -7.16 -10.09
N ILE A 108 6.71 -6.99 -9.22
CA ILE A 108 5.61 -6.05 -9.44
C ILE A 108 6.12 -4.61 -9.30
N LYS A 109 7.01 -4.35 -8.33
CA LYS A 109 7.65 -3.05 -8.16
C LYS A 109 8.42 -2.64 -9.42
N GLU A 110 9.26 -3.54 -9.95
CA GLU A 110 9.97 -3.29 -11.20
C GLU A 110 9.01 -3.07 -12.38
N ALA A 111 7.92 -3.85 -12.48
CA ALA A 111 6.91 -3.69 -13.51
C ALA A 111 6.25 -2.29 -13.48
N ILE A 112 5.94 -1.78 -12.29
CA ILE A 112 5.38 -0.44 -12.11
C ILE A 112 6.41 0.63 -12.50
N ILE A 113 7.66 0.51 -12.05
CA ILE A 113 8.73 1.45 -12.39
C ILE A 113 8.92 1.52 -13.91
N LEU A 114 8.95 0.36 -14.57
CA LEU A 114 9.07 0.28 -16.03
C LEU A 114 7.87 0.94 -16.73
N ALA A 115 6.64 0.69 -16.27
CA ALA A 115 5.45 1.31 -16.83
C ALA A 115 5.45 2.84 -16.66
N GLN A 116 5.87 3.34 -15.50
CA GLN A 116 6.03 4.78 -15.24
C GLN A 116 7.06 5.40 -16.19
N LYS A 117 8.23 4.75 -16.36
CA LYS A 117 9.29 5.23 -17.26
C LYS A 117 8.82 5.29 -18.71
N GLN A 118 8.18 4.24 -19.20
CA GLN A 118 7.61 4.21 -20.57
C GLN A 118 6.59 5.32 -20.78
N LYS A 119 5.69 5.52 -19.79
CA LYS A 119 4.70 6.59 -19.85
C LYS A 119 5.36 7.97 -19.89
N ALA A 120 6.39 8.19 -19.07
CA ALA A 120 7.13 9.45 -19.05
C ALA A 120 7.79 9.74 -20.42
N GLU A 121 8.43 8.73 -21.03
CA GLU A 121 9.05 8.86 -22.36
C GLU A 121 8.01 9.19 -23.44
N LEU A 122 6.90 8.46 -23.51
CA LEU A 122 5.83 8.73 -24.48
C LEU A 122 5.19 10.11 -24.31
N THR A 123 4.99 10.57 -23.06
CA THR A 123 4.45 11.92 -22.80
C THR A 123 5.43 13.02 -23.23
N ALA A 124 6.74 12.80 -23.09
CA ALA A 124 7.75 13.72 -23.57
C ALA A 124 7.77 13.79 -25.11
N ASP A 125 7.62 12.65 -25.78
CA ASP A 125 7.56 12.59 -27.24
C ASP A 125 6.28 13.22 -27.79
N LEU A 126 5.13 12.98 -27.14
CA LEU A 126 3.87 13.66 -27.44
C LEU A 126 4.05 15.19 -27.38
N LYS A 127 4.74 15.71 -26.35
CA LYS A 127 5.02 17.14 -26.24
C LYS A 127 5.87 17.67 -27.41
N LYS A 128 6.85 16.89 -27.89
CA LYS A 128 7.62 17.23 -29.10
C LYS A 128 6.74 17.24 -30.34
N ILE A 129 5.92 16.20 -30.55
CA ILE A 129 5.03 16.08 -31.70
C ILE A 129 4.03 17.25 -31.73
N LYS A 130 3.42 17.62 -30.60
CA LYS A 130 2.52 18.79 -30.51
C LYS A 130 3.23 20.10 -30.85
N ARG A 131 4.48 20.29 -30.43
CA ARG A 131 5.29 21.47 -30.80
C ARG A 131 5.56 21.50 -32.31
N THR A 132 5.95 20.37 -32.89
CA THR A 132 6.18 20.25 -34.34
C THR A 132 4.90 20.55 -35.11
N LEU A 133 3.75 20.04 -34.67
CA LEU A 133 2.45 20.32 -35.28
C LEU A 133 2.06 21.78 -35.19
N SER A 134 2.30 22.44 -34.05
CA SER A 134 2.10 23.89 -33.94
C SER A 134 2.98 24.66 -34.93
N PHE A 135 4.24 24.24 -35.10
CA PHE A 135 5.17 24.88 -36.03
C PHE A 135 4.83 24.60 -37.51
N THR A 136 4.36 23.40 -37.84
CA THR A 136 3.87 23.06 -39.19
C THR A 136 2.60 23.86 -39.52
N LYS A 137 1.68 24.04 -38.55
CA LYS A 137 0.50 24.90 -38.71
C LYS A 137 0.87 26.37 -38.92
N THR A 138 1.82 26.91 -38.16
CA THR A 138 2.28 28.30 -38.37
C THR A 138 3.00 28.47 -39.71
N LYS A 139 3.83 27.50 -40.12
CA LYS A 139 4.42 27.46 -41.47
C LYS A 139 3.38 27.45 -42.58
N LYS A 140 2.28 26.70 -42.42
CA LYS A 140 1.15 26.71 -43.36
C LYS A 140 0.51 28.10 -43.46
N ILE A 141 0.23 28.74 -42.33
CA ILE A 141 -0.33 30.11 -42.29
C ILE A 141 0.63 31.11 -42.96
N LEU A 142 1.92 31.06 -42.63
CA LEU A 142 2.95 31.90 -43.24
C LEU A 142 3.10 31.62 -44.75
N GLY A 143 2.97 30.37 -45.17
CA GLY A 143 3.02 29.98 -46.59
C GLY A 143 1.88 30.56 -47.41
N TYR A 144 0.68 30.70 -46.83
CA TYR A 144 -0.43 31.42 -47.45
C TYR A 144 -0.21 32.94 -47.46
N LEU A 145 0.38 33.50 -46.40
CA LEU A 145 0.62 34.94 -46.28
C LEU A 145 1.77 35.46 -47.16
N PHE A 146 2.81 34.66 -47.39
CA PHE A 146 4.06 35.11 -48.06
C PHE A 146 4.18 34.72 -49.55
N ILE A 147 3.09 34.43 -50.26
CA ILE A 147 3.08 34.07 -51.71
C ILE A 147 3.83 32.74 -52.01
N TYR A 148 4.53 32.16 -51.04
CA TYR A 148 5.34 30.94 -51.18
C TYR A 148 4.49 29.71 -51.57
N GLY A 149 3.25 29.61 -51.08
CA GLY A 149 2.28 28.60 -51.52
C GLY A 149 1.73 28.82 -52.94
N LEU A 150 1.86 30.03 -53.48
CA LEU A 150 1.44 30.44 -54.82
C LEU A 150 2.55 30.14 -55.87
N ILE A 151 3.81 30.23 -55.45
CA ILE A 151 5.00 29.92 -56.27
C ILE A 151 5.26 28.40 -56.35
N ASN A 152 5.11 27.67 -55.24
CA ASN A 152 5.35 26.24 -55.21
C ASN A 152 4.12 25.48 -54.70
N LYS A 153 3.32 24.99 -55.66
CA LYS A 153 2.01 24.35 -55.42
C LYS A 153 2.06 23.06 -54.59
N ASN A 154 3.23 22.44 -54.43
CA ASN A 154 3.39 21.16 -53.72
C ASN A 154 3.58 21.30 -52.20
N ILE A 155 3.92 22.50 -51.72
CA ILE A 155 4.22 22.74 -50.29
C ILE A 155 2.96 22.61 -49.42
N ILE A 156 1.83 23.15 -49.88
CA ILE A 156 0.57 23.12 -49.11
C ILE A 156 0.01 21.70 -48.99
N PRO A 157 -0.05 20.87 -50.06
CA PRO A 157 -0.38 19.45 -49.96
C PRO A 157 0.56 18.68 -49.02
N GLN A 158 1.88 18.87 -49.11
CA GLN A 158 2.85 18.23 -48.22
C GLN A 158 2.61 18.60 -46.76
N LEU A 159 2.39 19.89 -46.45
CA LEU A 159 2.06 20.34 -45.10
C LEU A 159 0.74 19.76 -44.59
N ASN A 160 -0.25 19.54 -45.46
CA ASN A 160 -1.50 18.87 -45.08
C ASN A 160 -1.25 17.40 -44.74
N THR A 161 -0.50 16.68 -45.58
CA THR A 161 -0.09 15.28 -45.32
C THR A 161 0.72 15.17 -44.04
N ASP A 162 1.63 16.11 -43.77
CA ASP A 162 2.41 16.17 -42.53
C ASP A 162 1.50 16.44 -41.32
N ILE A 163 0.53 17.34 -41.43
CA ILE A 163 -0.42 17.62 -40.34
C ILE A 163 -1.30 16.40 -40.06
N THR A 164 -1.78 15.69 -41.09
CA THR A 164 -2.59 14.47 -40.90
C THR A 164 -1.75 13.36 -40.27
N ALA A 165 -0.53 13.13 -40.77
CA ALA A 165 0.38 12.14 -40.20
C ALA A 165 0.77 12.47 -38.75
N GLN A 166 0.97 13.75 -38.43
CA GLN A 166 1.24 14.20 -37.06
C GLN A 166 0.02 14.04 -36.15
N GLN A 167 -1.20 14.24 -36.67
CA GLN A 167 -2.42 14.02 -35.90
C GLN A 167 -2.64 12.54 -35.62
N GLU A 168 -2.47 11.67 -36.62
CA GLU A 168 -2.48 10.21 -36.45
C GLU A 168 -1.39 9.73 -35.46
N ALA A 169 -0.20 10.33 -35.52
CA ALA A 169 0.87 10.06 -34.56
C ALA A 169 0.49 10.48 -33.14
N ILE A 170 -0.21 11.60 -32.96
CA ILE A 170 -0.72 12.03 -31.64
C ILE A 170 -1.75 11.03 -31.13
N ASP A 171 -2.70 10.63 -31.97
CA ASP A 171 -3.79 9.74 -31.58
C ASP A 171 -3.24 8.36 -31.21
N SER A 172 -2.35 7.79 -32.03
CA SER A 172 -1.65 6.53 -31.72
C SER A 172 -0.76 6.62 -30.47
N THR A 173 -0.07 7.76 -30.24
CA THR A 173 0.73 7.96 -29.03
C THR A 173 -0.15 8.06 -27.78
N ASN A 174 -1.32 8.70 -27.86
CA ASN A 174 -2.30 8.72 -26.77
C ASN A 174 -2.79 7.31 -26.44
N ASP A 175 -3.13 6.52 -27.47
CA ASP A 175 -3.52 5.12 -27.29
C ASP A 175 -2.42 4.28 -26.61
N MET A 176 -1.15 4.52 -26.97
CA MET A 176 -0.02 3.86 -26.31
C MET A 176 0.11 4.28 -24.85
N ILE A 177 -0.02 5.57 -24.54
CA ILE A 177 0.00 6.10 -23.17
C ILE A 177 -1.15 5.50 -22.34
N GLU A 178 -2.34 5.36 -22.91
CA GLU A 178 -3.48 4.73 -22.23
C GLU A 178 -3.28 3.24 -21.95
N LYS A 179 -2.39 2.58 -22.71
CA LYS A 179 -1.97 1.19 -22.53
C LYS A 179 -0.76 1.02 -21.60
N CYS A 180 -0.09 2.11 -21.21
CA CYS A 180 1.00 2.10 -20.24
C CYS A 180 0.48 2.05 -18.80
N TYR A 181 -0.04 0.90 -18.41
CA TYR A 181 -0.45 0.59 -17.04
C TYR A 181 -0.17 -0.87 -16.69
N VAL A 182 -0.07 -1.13 -15.41
CA VAL A 182 -0.06 -2.48 -14.85
C VAL A 182 -1.51 -2.95 -14.73
N ASN A 183 -1.87 -4.03 -15.43
CA ASN A 183 -3.21 -4.60 -15.37
C ASN A 183 -3.27 -5.70 -14.31
N LEU A 184 -4.01 -5.47 -13.25
CA LEU A 184 -4.35 -6.52 -12.29
C LEU A 184 -5.61 -7.22 -12.79
N GLU A 185 -5.46 -8.10 -13.78
CA GLU A 185 -6.52 -9.04 -14.15
C GLU A 185 -6.61 -10.12 -13.07
N VAL A 186 -7.46 -9.87 -12.09
CA VAL A 186 -7.60 -10.73 -10.93
C VAL A 186 -8.54 -11.89 -11.28
N ASP A 187 -7.96 -12.97 -11.80
CA ASP A 187 -8.67 -14.25 -12.00
C ASP A 187 -8.83 -15.00 -10.66
N PHE A 188 -9.52 -14.37 -9.71
CA PHE A 188 -9.91 -14.99 -8.46
C PHE A 188 -11.00 -16.04 -8.68
N ASP A 189 -10.97 -17.08 -7.85
CA ASP A 189 -12.13 -17.96 -7.72
C ASP A 189 -13.31 -17.10 -7.26
N ASN A 190 -14.53 -17.47 -7.66
CA ASN A 190 -15.74 -16.75 -7.26
C ASN A 190 -15.83 -16.56 -5.73
N ASP A 191 -15.33 -17.53 -4.95
CA ASP A 191 -15.28 -17.42 -3.48
C ASP A 191 -14.37 -16.28 -3.01
N ILE A 192 -13.12 -16.21 -3.48
CA ILE A 192 -12.16 -15.17 -3.08
C ILE A 192 -12.66 -13.79 -3.53
N ARG A 193 -13.23 -13.72 -4.75
CA ARG A 193 -13.82 -12.49 -5.28
C ARG A 193 -14.95 -11.99 -4.37
N SER A 194 -15.89 -12.86 -4.02
CA SER A 194 -16.99 -12.51 -3.12
C SER A 194 -16.49 -12.06 -1.74
N LYS A 195 -15.47 -12.71 -1.17
CA LYS A 195 -14.88 -12.25 0.11
C LYS A 195 -14.18 -10.90 -0.01
N PHE A 196 -13.55 -10.61 -1.14
CA PHE A 196 -12.96 -9.28 -1.35
C PHE A 196 -14.04 -8.21 -1.56
N GLU A 197 -15.15 -8.51 -2.23
CA GLU A 197 -16.29 -7.61 -2.36
C GLU A 197 -16.89 -7.24 -0.99
N ASP A 198 -16.97 -8.21 -0.08
CA ASP A 198 -17.37 -7.94 1.32
C ASP A 198 -16.43 -6.93 1.99
N VAL A 199 -15.11 -7.09 1.81
CA VAL A 199 -14.10 -6.14 2.32
C VAL A 199 -14.30 -4.76 1.70
N TYR A 200 -14.53 -4.71 0.39
CA TYR A 200 -14.73 -3.48 -0.37
C TYR A 200 -15.96 -2.70 0.13
N GLU A 201 -17.10 -3.38 0.29
CA GLU A 201 -18.34 -2.77 0.79
C GLU A 201 -18.24 -2.35 2.26
N CYS A 202 -17.58 -3.16 3.11
CA CYS A 202 -17.30 -2.76 4.49
C CYS A 202 -16.38 -1.54 4.55
N PHE A 203 -15.35 -1.47 3.72
CA PHE A 203 -14.47 -0.31 3.65
C PHE A 203 -15.21 0.94 3.19
N LYS A 204 -16.05 0.82 2.15
CA LYS A 204 -16.89 1.92 1.67
C LYS A 204 -17.77 2.49 2.78
N LYS A 205 -18.39 1.63 3.59
CA LYS A 205 -19.14 2.06 4.78
C LYS A 205 -18.23 2.72 5.82
N LEU A 206 -17.06 2.15 6.08
CA LEU A 206 -16.06 2.69 7.01
C LEU A 206 -15.63 4.12 6.66
N THR A 207 -15.50 4.45 5.37
CA THR A 207 -15.20 5.83 4.92
C THR A 207 -16.28 6.85 5.31
N GLY A 208 -17.49 6.39 5.62
CA GLY A 208 -18.59 7.22 6.10
C GLY A 208 -18.53 7.59 7.58
N SER A 209 -17.53 7.10 8.32
CA SER A 209 -17.30 7.51 9.72
C SER A 209 -17.06 9.03 9.80
N LYS A 210 -17.68 9.71 10.76
CA LYS A 210 -17.62 11.18 10.85
C LYS A 210 -16.21 11.69 11.12
N LYS A 211 -15.44 10.92 11.88
CA LYS A 211 -14.02 11.16 12.15
C LYS A 211 -13.22 9.87 12.02
N ILE A 212 -12.10 9.99 11.33
CA ILE A 212 -11.06 8.97 11.23
C ILE A 212 -9.77 9.66 11.65
N TRP A 213 -9.02 9.03 12.54
CA TRP A 213 -7.77 9.57 13.04
C TRP A 213 -6.63 8.60 12.77
N ASP A 214 -5.54 9.15 12.30
CA ASP A 214 -4.23 8.50 12.25
C ASP A 214 -3.50 8.77 13.56
N ILE A 215 -2.96 7.71 14.16
CA ILE A 215 -2.30 7.76 15.47
C ILE A 215 -0.78 7.86 15.27
N THR A 216 -0.23 9.05 15.47
CA THR A 216 1.18 9.32 15.18
C THR A 216 2.13 8.94 16.32
N SER A 217 1.66 9.03 17.57
CA SER A 217 2.44 8.63 18.74
C SER A 217 1.54 8.37 19.94
N ALA A 218 2.03 7.58 20.88
CA ALA A 218 1.20 7.09 21.96
C ALA A 218 2.03 6.90 23.23
N HIS A 219 1.95 7.85 24.18
CA HIS A 219 2.80 7.92 25.36
C HIS A 219 2.06 7.45 26.62
N PHE A 220 2.70 6.63 27.46
CA PHE A 220 2.14 6.30 28.76
C PHE A 220 2.25 7.49 29.71
N GLN A 221 1.18 7.79 30.43
CA GLN A 221 1.12 8.88 31.40
C GLN A 221 0.86 8.31 32.80
N ASP A 222 1.63 8.76 33.78
CA ASP A 222 1.34 8.48 35.19
C ASP A 222 0.04 9.17 35.59
N ARG A 223 -1.02 8.37 35.72
CA ARG A 223 -2.36 8.80 36.14
C ARG A 223 -2.36 9.52 37.48
N VAL A 224 -1.51 9.10 38.42
CA VAL A 224 -1.49 9.62 39.80
C VAL A 224 -0.86 11.00 39.83
N ALA A 225 0.28 11.17 39.16
CA ALA A 225 0.95 12.47 39.04
C ALA A 225 0.10 13.47 38.26
N ALA A 226 -0.49 13.05 37.14
CA ALA A 226 -1.31 13.90 36.28
C ALA A 226 -2.73 14.17 36.81
N ARG A 227 -3.18 13.38 37.80
CA ARG A 227 -4.57 13.31 38.29
C ARG A 227 -5.57 13.11 37.14
N SER A 228 -5.17 12.30 36.16
CA SER A 228 -5.92 12.01 34.92
C SER A 228 -6.53 10.62 35.00
N SER A 229 -7.68 10.45 34.34
CA SER A 229 -8.34 9.14 34.21
C SER A 229 -7.75 8.27 33.09
N ALA A 230 -7.04 8.89 32.12
CA ALA A 230 -6.40 8.19 31.01
C ALA A 230 -4.95 7.79 31.35
N SER A 231 -4.55 6.54 31.03
CA SER A 231 -3.15 6.07 31.16
C SER A 231 -2.28 6.36 29.95
N LYS A 232 -2.87 6.80 28.84
CA LYS A 232 -2.17 6.96 27.57
C LYS A 232 -2.56 8.29 26.94
N LEU A 233 -1.57 9.14 26.70
CA LEU A 233 -1.72 10.34 25.90
C LEU A 233 -1.43 9.98 24.45
N VAL A 234 -2.42 10.18 23.58
CA VAL A 234 -2.34 9.77 22.18
C VAL A 234 -2.30 11.01 21.31
N SER A 235 -1.24 11.15 20.51
CA SER A 235 -1.18 12.15 19.45
C SER A 235 -1.87 11.58 18.22
N ARG A 236 -2.89 12.29 17.73
CA ARG A 236 -3.70 11.85 16.59
C ARG A 236 -3.98 12.99 15.63
N LYS A 237 -4.03 12.70 14.34
CA LYS A 237 -4.37 13.66 13.28
C LYS A 237 -5.58 13.16 12.52
N GLU A 238 -6.51 14.05 12.22
CA GLU A 238 -7.68 13.69 11.41
C GLU A 238 -7.27 13.41 9.96
N VAL A 239 -7.71 12.28 9.44
CA VAL A 239 -7.46 11.82 8.08
C VAL A 239 -8.76 11.42 7.39
N LYS A 240 -8.70 11.21 6.08
CA LYS A 240 -9.85 10.75 5.28
C LYS A 240 -9.47 9.53 4.48
N PHE A 241 -10.37 8.56 4.47
CA PHE A 241 -10.26 7.39 3.62
C PHE A 241 -11.17 7.57 2.41
N SER A 242 -10.81 6.98 1.28
CA SER A 242 -11.63 7.01 0.07
C SER A 242 -11.32 5.84 -0.84
N LEU A 243 -12.04 5.74 -1.95
CA LEU A 243 -11.77 4.79 -3.01
C LEU A 243 -11.01 5.53 -4.11
N LYS A 244 -9.74 5.19 -4.31
CA LYS A 244 -8.85 5.91 -5.23
C LYS A 244 -7.76 4.96 -5.73
N SER A 245 -7.61 4.86 -7.05
CA SER A 245 -6.53 4.10 -7.68
C SER A 245 -5.34 4.95 -8.05
N LEU A 246 -4.18 4.31 -8.11
CA LEU A 246 -2.96 4.88 -8.69
C LEU A 246 -3.03 4.84 -10.23
N PRO A 247 -2.52 5.86 -10.94
CA PRO A 247 -2.69 6.00 -12.39
C PRO A 247 -1.95 4.95 -13.22
N TYR A 248 -1.02 4.21 -12.61
CA TYR A 248 -0.22 3.17 -13.24
C TYR A 248 -0.69 1.75 -12.88
N ILE A 249 -1.78 1.60 -12.10
CA ILE A 249 -2.38 0.31 -11.76
C ILE A 249 -3.86 0.34 -12.13
N LYS A 250 -4.25 -0.47 -13.13
CA LYS A 250 -5.66 -0.76 -13.39
C LYS A 250 -6.05 -2.06 -12.70
N SER A 251 -7.23 -2.04 -12.09
CA SER A 251 -7.82 -3.12 -11.31
C SER A 251 -9.33 -3.00 -11.47
N ASP A 252 -10.03 -4.13 -11.43
CA ASP A 252 -11.51 -4.17 -11.51
C ASP A 252 -12.17 -3.33 -10.41
N TYR A 253 -11.50 -3.24 -9.25
CA TYR A 253 -11.91 -2.42 -8.12
C TYR A 253 -10.94 -1.26 -7.92
N PRO A 254 -11.44 -0.03 -7.67
CA PRO A 254 -10.62 1.06 -7.14
C PRO A 254 -9.89 0.65 -5.86
N ALA A 255 -8.66 1.11 -5.66
CA ALA A 255 -7.95 0.78 -4.42
C ALA A 255 -8.60 1.42 -3.19
N LEU A 256 -8.55 0.69 -2.07
CA LEU A 256 -8.95 1.23 -0.77
C LEU A 256 -7.82 2.15 -0.30
N TYR A 257 -8.10 3.46 -0.29
CA TYR A 257 -7.11 4.48 0.02
C TYR A 257 -7.21 4.90 1.48
N LEU A 258 -6.14 4.65 2.23
CA LEU A 258 -5.99 5.07 3.61
C LEU A 258 -4.90 6.15 3.65
N LYS A 259 -5.31 7.38 3.96
CA LYS A 259 -4.39 8.48 4.11
C LYS A 259 -3.57 8.34 5.39
N ASN A 260 -2.28 8.59 5.28
CA ASN A 260 -1.35 8.67 6.39
C ASN A 260 -0.98 10.14 6.65
N ALA A 261 -0.90 10.55 7.92
CA ALA A 261 -0.56 11.90 8.33
C ALA A 261 0.91 12.09 8.72
N ASN A 262 1.67 11.01 8.90
CA ASN A 262 3.10 11.04 9.22
C ASN A 262 3.99 10.28 8.21
N GLY A 263 3.42 9.52 7.27
CA GLY A 263 4.17 8.69 6.33
C GLY A 263 3.51 8.51 4.96
N ALA A 264 3.81 7.37 4.33
CA ALA A 264 3.29 7.02 3.01
C ALA A 264 1.81 6.62 3.09
N ASP A 265 1.03 7.04 2.10
CA ASP A 265 -0.37 6.63 1.99
C ASP A 265 -0.48 5.16 1.59
N LEU A 266 -1.52 4.47 2.07
CA LEU A 266 -1.74 3.06 1.74
C LEU A 266 -2.83 2.92 0.68
N TYR A 267 -2.52 2.16 -0.37
CA TYR A 267 -3.46 1.79 -1.43
C TYR A 267 -3.62 0.27 -1.44
N PHE A 268 -4.75 -0.21 -0.96
CA PHE A 268 -5.05 -1.64 -0.90
C PHE A 268 -5.66 -2.10 -2.22
N TYR A 269 -4.94 -3.00 -2.89
CA TYR A 269 -5.43 -3.81 -3.99
C TYR A 269 -5.74 -5.22 -3.46
N PRO A 270 -6.44 -6.06 -4.23
CA PRO A 270 -6.85 -7.36 -3.72
C PRO A 270 -5.67 -8.24 -3.30
N THR A 271 -4.57 -8.24 -4.05
CA THR A 271 -3.42 -9.13 -3.78
C THR A 271 -2.29 -8.47 -2.97
N PHE A 272 -2.20 -7.15 -2.94
CA PHE A 272 -1.11 -6.42 -2.31
C PHE A 272 -1.53 -5.01 -1.91
N VAL A 273 -0.74 -4.41 -1.04
CA VAL A 273 -0.87 -3.01 -0.60
C VAL A 273 0.31 -2.22 -1.15
N VAL A 274 0.04 -1.07 -1.76
CA VAL A 274 1.09 -0.12 -2.16
C VAL A 274 1.20 0.96 -1.11
N MET A 275 2.35 1.07 -0.47
CA MET A 275 2.74 2.24 0.32
C MET A 275 3.29 3.28 -0.65
N TYR A 276 2.64 4.43 -0.77
CA TYR A 276 2.93 5.40 -1.80
C TYR A 276 3.16 6.79 -1.22
N THR A 277 4.37 7.32 -1.42
CA THR A 277 4.70 8.72 -1.14
C THR A 277 4.70 9.54 -2.43
N ASN A 278 5.42 9.04 -3.45
CA ASN A 278 5.48 9.63 -4.79
C ASN A 278 5.90 8.57 -5.81
N ASP A 279 5.91 8.92 -7.09
CA ASP A 279 6.18 7.98 -8.20
C ASP A 279 7.52 7.25 -8.06
N ASN A 280 8.52 7.86 -7.41
CA ASN A 280 9.84 7.26 -7.20
C ASN A 280 9.99 6.58 -5.84
N HIS A 281 9.11 6.87 -4.88
CA HIS A 281 9.19 6.41 -3.49
C HIS A 281 7.90 5.68 -3.14
N PHE A 282 7.88 4.40 -3.46
CA PHE A 282 6.79 3.49 -3.11
C PHE A 282 7.30 2.08 -2.79
N GLY A 283 6.54 1.38 -1.95
CA GLY A 283 6.79 0.02 -1.49
C GLY A 283 5.56 -0.84 -1.74
N ILE A 284 5.76 -2.13 -1.97
CA ILE A 284 4.66 -3.07 -2.22
C ILE A 284 4.71 -4.19 -1.21
N ILE A 285 3.60 -4.40 -0.52
CA ILE A 285 3.44 -5.39 0.54
C ILE A 285 2.44 -6.44 0.08
N GLY A 286 2.80 -7.72 0.13
CA GLY A 286 1.86 -8.81 -0.15
C GLY A 286 0.75 -8.86 0.91
N ILE A 287 -0.50 -9.14 0.50
CA ILE A 287 -1.62 -9.23 1.45
C ILE A 287 -1.44 -10.37 2.46
N ASP A 288 -0.60 -11.36 2.13
CA ASP A 288 -0.22 -12.50 2.96
C ASP A 288 0.74 -12.13 4.11
N GLU A 289 1.47 -11.01 3.99
CA GLU A 289 2.43 -10.55 5.01
C GLU A 289 1.83 -9.50 5.96
N LEU A 290 0.69 -8.90 5.58
CA LEU A 290 0.04 -7.86 6.37
C LEU A 290 -0.70 -8.44 7.57
N LYS A 291 -0.33 -8.03 8.78
CA LYS A 291 -1.05 -8.39 10.01
C LYS A 291 -2.00 -7.26 10.37
N LEU A 292 -3.30 -7.48 10.19
CA LEU A 292 -4.35 -6.54 10.56
C LEU A 292 -5.04 -6.97 11.84
N TYR A 293 -5.02 -6.10 12.84
CA TYR A 293 -5.73 -6.25 14.11
C TYR A 293 -6.82 -5.20 14.21
N HIS A 294 -8.03 -5.63 14.57
CA HIS A 294 -9.11 -4.72 14.90
C HIS A 294 -9.53 -4.91 16.36
N SER A 295 -9.85 -3.81 17.03
CA SER A 295 -10.42 -3.82 18.37
C SER A 295 -11.28 -2.59 18.59
N SER A 296 -11.99 -2.55 19.71
CA SER A 296 -12.63 -1.32 20.18
C SER A 296 -11.91 -0.85 21.44
N LEU A 297 -11.72 0.45 21.58
CA LEU A 297 -11.02 1.03 22.71
C LEU A 297 -11.86 2.08 23.42
N ARG A 298 -11.62 2.16 24.73
CA ARG A 298 -12.26 3.11 25.64
C ARG A 298 -11.39 4.36 25.70
N PHE A 299 -11.93 5.49 25.28
CA PHE A 299 -11.21 6.75 25.14
C PHE A 299 -11.91 7.86 25.90
N THR A 300 -11.16 8.72 26.59
CA THR A 300 -11.69 9.92 27.26
C THR A 300 -11.61 11.09 26.30
N GLU A 301 -12.76 11.54 25.79
CA GLU A 301 -12.80 12.59 24.77
C GLU A 301 -13.01 13.96 25.41
N GLU A 302 -11.97 14.78 25.43
CA GLU A 302 -12.05 16.16 25.95
C GLU A 302 -12.56 17.14 24.89
N SER A 303 -12.53 16.75 23.61
CA SER A 303 -13.04 17.55 22.50
C SER A 303 -14.52 17.24 22.20
N GLU A 304 -15.06 17.85 21.16
CA GLU A 304 -16.41 17.54 20.68
C GLU A 304 -16.49 16.07 20.23
N VAL A 305 -17.45 15.33 20.79
CA VAL A 305 -17.70 13.93 20.46
C VAL A 305 -18.45 13.84 19.13
N PRO A 306 -17.96 13.08 18.13
CA PRO A 306 -18.67 12.90 16.87
C PRO A 306 -20.04 12.23 17.08
N ALA A 307 -21.04 12.64 16.30
CA ALA A 307 -22.42 12.19 16.46
C ALA A 307 -22.65 10.68 16.25
N ASP A 308 -21.76 10.01 15.52
CA ASP A 308 -21.77 8.57 15.27
C ASP A 308 -20.97 7.75 16.32
N THR A 309 -20.46 8.42 17.35
CA THR A 309 -19.69 7.80 18.43
C THR A 309 -20.58 7.36 19.58
N LYS A 310 -20.33 6.15 20.11
CA LYS A 310 -21.03 5.64 21.29
C LYS A 310 -20.36 6.12 22.58
N ILE A 311 -21.07 6.94 23.36
CA ILE A 311 -20.69 7.29 24.72
C ILE A 311 -21.05 6.11 25.63
N ILE A 312 -20.07 5.55 26.33
CA ILE A 312 -20.21 4.36 27.17
C ILE A 312 -20.11 4.65 28.67
N ASP A 313 -19.54 5.79 29.05
CA ASP A 313 -19.44 6.22 30.45
C ASP A 313 -19.13 7.72 30.54
N ARG A 314 -19.00 8.24 31.76
CA ARG A 314 -18.50 9.59 32.06
C ARG A 314 -17.49 9.54 33.19
N THR A 315 -16.43 10.32 33.05
CA THR A 315 -15.38 10.49 34.08
C THR A 315 -15.24 11.98 34.43
N TRP A 316 -14.40 12.31 35.40
CA TRP A 316 -14.08 13.70 35.75
C TRP A 316 -12.73 14.09 35.16
N ALA A 317 -12.57 15.37 34.79
CA ALA A 317 -11.30 15.92 34.29
C ALA A 317 -10.16 15.78 35.30
N LYS A 318 -10.48 15.86 36.60
CA LYS A 318 -9.56 15.56 37.69
C LYS A 318 -10.16 14.49 38.61
N VAL A 319 -9.44 13.38 38.76
CA VAL A 319 -9.88 12.24 39.56
C VAL A 319 -8.97 11.98 40.76
N ASN A 320 -9.56 11.52 41.86
CA ASN A 320 -8.83 10.95 42.98
C ASN A 320 -8.27 9.56 42.60
N LYS A 321 -7.42 8.97 43.47
CA LYS A 321 -6.87 7.61 43.26
C LYS A 321 -7.94 6.53 43.04
N ASN A 322 -9.15 6.73 43.55
CA ASN A 322 -10.30 5.84 43.40
C ASN A 322 -11.22 6.18 42.20
N GLY A 323 -10.83 7.12 41.33
CA GLY A 323 -11.62 7.54 40.16
C GLY A 323 -12.74 8.55 40.43
N THR A 324 -13.03 8.88 41.70
CA THR A 324 -14.06 9.86 42.06
C THR A 324 -13.61 11.30 41.77
N ARG A 325 -14.57 12.23 41.67
CA ARG A 325 -14.31 13.67 41.47
C ARG A 325 -13.34 14.21 42.53
N ASP A 326 -12.21 14.77 42.09
CA ASP A 326 -11.35 15.55 42.98
C ASP A 326 -12.00 16.91 43.25
N LYS A 327 -12.50 17.09 44.48
CA LYS A 327 -13.23 18.29 44.93
C LYS A 327 -12.32 19.50 45.17
N ARG A 328 -10.99 19.33 45.19
CA ARG A 328 -10.04 20.44 45.37
C ARG A 328 -9.99 21.37 44.15
N PHE A 329 -10.43 20.87 42.99
CA PHE A 329 -10.48 21.62 41.75
C PHE A 329 -11.85 22.27 41.55
N LYS A 330 -11.91 23.60 41.68
CA LYS A 330 -13.15 24.40 41.60
C LYS A 330 -13.89 24.23 40.27
N SER A 331 -13.16 24.14 39.16
CA SER A 331 -13.71 23.98 37.79
C SER A 331 -13.50 22.57 37.21
N ASN A 332 -13.74 21.53 38.03
CA ASN A 332 -13.64 20.14 37.58
C ASN A 332 -14.94 19.71 36.89
N TYR A 333 -14.88 19.50 35.57
CA TYR A 333 -16.01 19.13 34.72
C TYR A 333 -16.01 17.63 34.38
N GLN A 334 -17.15 17.13 33.90
CA GLN A 334 -17.27 15.75 33.43
C GLN A 334 -16.82 15.62 31.97
N ILE A 335 -16.09 14.55 31.68
CA ILE A 335 -15.57 14.20 30.36
C ILE A 335 -16.26 12.90 29.92
N PRO A 336 -16.83 12.86 28.70
CA PRO A 336 -17.40 11.63 28.16
C PRO A 336 -16.31 10.58 27.93
N VAL A 337 -16.64 9.35 28.27
CA VAL A 337 -15.85 8.18 27.90
C VAL A 337 -16.55 7.49 26.74
N VAL A 338 -15.87 7.45 25.61
CA VAL A 338 -16.40 6.97 24.34
C VAL A 338 -15.77 5.65 23.93
N ARG A 339 -16.45 4.94 23.02
CA ARG A 339 -15.95 3.73 22.39
C ARG A 339 -15.58 4.02 20.94
N TYR A 340 -14.29 4.04 20.65
CA TYR A 340 -13.78 4.16 19.29
C TYR A 340 -13.37 2.81 18.72
N GLY A 341 -13.48 2.67 17.41
CA GLY A 341 -12.89 1.58 16.65
C GLY A 341 -11.40 1.79 16.51
N HIS A 342 -10.64 0.71 16.44
CA HIS A 342 -9.20 0.73 16.30
C HIS A 342 -8.75 -0.34 15.32
N ILE A 343 -7.94 0.07 14.34
CA ILE A 343 -7.31 -0.81 13.38
C ILE A 343 -5.81 -0.57 13.44
N LYS A 344 -5.07 -1.63 13.73
CA LYS A 344 -3.60 -1.65 13.71
C LYS A 344 -3.13 -2.56 12.58
N MET A 345 -2.16 -2.09 11.83
CA MET A 345 -1.55 -2.81 10.72
C MET A 345 -0.05 -2.86 10.92
N ASN A 346 0.53 -4.06 10.84
CA ASN A 346 1.98 -4.19 10.82
C ASN A 346 2.48 -5.28 9.87
N THR A 347 3.75 -5.19 9.50
CA THR A 347 4.48 -6.22 8.74
C THR A 347 5.84 -6.47 9.38
N ASP A 348 6.44 -7.61 9.04
CA ASP A 348 7.83 -7.90 9.43
C ASP A 348 8.84 -7.03 8.66
N THR A 349 8.42 -6.43 7.55
CA THR A 349 9.22 -5.52 6.71
C THR A 349 9.22 -4.07 7.19
N GLY A 350 8.45 -3.73 8.23
CA GLY A 350 8.50 -2.42 8.88
C GLY A 350 7.29 -1.51 8.69
N LEU A 351 6.17 -2.00 8.12
CA LEU A 351 4.90 -1.28 8.22
C LEU A 351 4.44 -1.28 9.69
N ASN A 352 4.04 -0.12 10.22
CA ASN A 352 3.42 -0.02 11.54
C ASN A 352 2.51 1.21 11.58
N GLU A 353 1.21 1.00 11.35
CA GLU A 353 0.19 2.05 11.25
C GLU A 353 -0.98 1.77 12.19
N GLU A 354 -1.51 2.81 12.83
CA GLU A 354 -2.64 2.71 13.75
C GLU A 354 -3.70 3.78 13.43
N TYR A 355 -4.94 3.35 13.25
CA TYR A 355 -6.07 4.22 12.99
C TYR A 355 -7.17 4.07 14.03
N GLN A 356 -7.81 5.17 14.39
CA GLN A 356 -9.00 5.21 15.21
C GLN A 356 -10.21 5.74 14.44
N PHE A 357 -11.38 5.18 14.74
CA PHE A 357 -12.63 5.48 14.06
C PHE A 357 -13.69 5.87 15.09
N SER A 358 -14.36 6.98 14.85
CA SER A 358 -15.52 7.42 15.63
C SER A 358 -16.59 6.33 15.75
N ASN A 359 -16.93 5.67 14.64
CA ASN A 359 -17.82 4.52 14.62
C ASN A 359 -17.07 3.19 14.78
N TYR A 360 -17.15 2.60 15.97
CA TYR A 360 -16.45 1.34 16.27
C TYR A 360 -17.03 0.11 15.54
N GLU A 361 -18.33 0.11 15.22
CA GLU A 361 -19.02 -1.02 14.61
C GLU A 361 -18.61 -1.19 13.16
N LEU A 362 -18.46 -0.08 12.43
CA LEU A 362 -17.95 -0.11 11.06
C LEU A 362 -16.50 -0.61 10.99
N ALA A 363 -15.66 -0.18 11.93
CA ALA A 363 -14.27 -0.64 12.02
C ALA A 363 -14.20 -2.15 12.33
N GLU A 364 -15.05 -2.63 13.23
CA GLU A 364 -15.15 -4.06 13.55
C GLU A 364 -15.64 -4.88 12.36
N GLN A 365 -16.66 -4.42 11.63
CA GLN A 365 -17.17 -5.09 10.43
C GLN A 365 -16.07 -5.21 9.35
N PHE A 366 -15.37 -4.13 9.04
CA PHE A 366 -14.25 -4.15 8.10
C PHE A 366 -13.13 -5.08 8.55
N GLY A 367 -12.71 -5.00 9.82
CA GLY A 367 -11.64 -5.86 10.35
C GLY A 367 -11.99 -7.34 10.30
N LYS A 368 -13.26 -7.71 10.54
CA LYS A 368 -13.75 -9.10 10.40
C LYS A 368 -13.77 -9.55 8.94
N ALA A 369 -14.34 -8.74 8.05
CA ALA A 369 -14.37 -9.04 6.62
C ALA A 369 -12.96 -9.25 6.06
N PHE A 370 -12.02 -8.37 6.42
CA PHE A 370 -10.63 -8.45 5.99
C PHE A 370 -9.96 -9.73 6.48
N LYS A 371 -10.18 -10.12 7.75
CA LYS A 371 -9.61 -11.34 8.31
C LYS A 371 -10.16 -12.59 7.61
N ILE A 372 -11.46 -12.62 7.29
CA ILE A 372 -12.08 -13.71 6.54
C ILE A 372 -11.46 -13.80 5.15
N TYR A 373 -11.41 -12.68 4.43
CA TYR A 373 -10.79 -12.60 3.11
C TYR A 373 -9.34 -13.09 3.13
N GLN A 374 -8.53 -12.59 4.06
CA GLN A 374 -7.13 -13.00 4.19
C GLN A 374 -7.02 -14.49 4.54
N SER A 375 -7.85 -15.02 5.44
CA SER A 375 -7.83 -16.43 5.77
C SER A 375 -8.18 -17.33 4.58
N GLU A 376 -9.18 -16.94 3.78
CA GLU A 376 -9.57 -17.67 2.57
C GLU A 376 -8.46 -17.60 1.52
N PHE A 377 -7.91 -16.41 1.31
CA PHE A 377 -6.78 -16.17 0.44
C PHE A 377 -5.59 -17.05 0.84
N LEU A 378 -5.25 -17.10 2.13
CA LEU A 378 -4.19 -17.94 2.67
C LEU A 378 -4.52 -19.43 2.61
N SER A 379 -5.77 -19.85 2.82
CA SER A 379 -6.17 -21.26 2.83
C SER A 379 -6.11 -21.93 1.47
N LYS A 380 -6.33 -21.17 0.39
CA LYS A 380 -6.08 -21.63 -0.98
C LYS A 380 -4.60 -21.55 -1.35
N VAL A 381 -3.82 -20.81 -0.55
CA VAL A 381 -2.37 -20.57 -0.67
C VAL A 381 -1.54 -21.43 0.30
N PHE A 382 -2.14 -22.33 1.08
CA PHE A 382 -1.48 -23.34 1.92
C PHE A 382 -2.19 -24.70 1.75
#